data_AF-A0A938QWD4-F1
#
_entry.id   AF-A0A938QWD4-F1
#
_cell.length_a   1.000
_cell.length_b   1.000
_cell.length_c   1.000
_cell.angle_alpha   90.00
_cell.angle_beta   90.00
_cell.angle_gamma   90.00
#
_symmetry.space_group_name_H-M   'P 1'
#
loop_
_entity.id
_entity.type
_entity.pdbx_description
1 polymer ?
#
loop_
_entity_poly.entity_id
_entity_poly.type
_entity_poly.pdbx_seq_one_letter_code
_entity_poly.pdbx_strand_id
1 'polypeptide(L)'
;MMKTLAFAAAILALLVVAGPVGAAARAPVVTAKLGKPPDSNDYAPCSLGCAIGWETTASSHLPPQGRNRYDAKRIDDGLVNTAWVEGRPGHGIGETVTYTFTPALFGEREKINFSGFYVINGYCKNPKTWRENSRVKRVLISYNNQPLCEAILHDSMNVQFIHLKTVWLRPGDIVTVTILAVYPGDKYQDTAISEMAPLGAH
;
A
#
# COMPACT_ATOMS: atom_id res chain seq x y z
N MET A 1 -29.66 53.68 -50.51
CA MET A 1 -29.38 54.01 -49.10
C MET A 1 -29.11 52.73 -48.33
N MET A 2 -27.84 52.32 -48.24
CA MET A 2 -27.40 51.19 -47.41
C MET A 2 -27.36 51.64 -45.95
N LYS A 3 -28.12 50.99 -45.08
CA LYS A 3 -28.01 51.14 -43.62
C LYS A 3 -27.12 50.02 -43.10
N THR A 4 -25.97 50.39 -42.57
CA THR A 4 -25.04 49.55 -41.81
C THR A 4 -25.72 49.03 -40.53
N LEU A 5 -25.78 47.70 -40.36
CA LEU A 5 -26.07 47.09 -39.05
C LEU A 5 -24.74 46.87 -38.32
N ALA A 6 -24.59 47.47 -37.15
CA ALA A 6 -23.51 47.19 -36.22
C ALA A 6 -23.84 45.91 -35.42
N PHE A 7 -22.95 44.91 -35.49
CA PHE A 7 -22.97 43.76 -34.59
C PHE A 7 -22.30 44.15 -33.27
N ALA A 8 -23.04 44.09 -32.16
CA ALA A 8 -22.48 44.15 -30.81
C ALA A 8 -22.27 42.71 -30.30
N ALA A 9 -21.01 42.31 -30.10
CA ALA A 9 -20.66 41.06 -29.47
C ALA A 9 -20.73 41.22 -27.94
N ALA A 10 -21.59 40.45 -27.28
CA ALA A 10 -21.62 40.36 -25.83
C ALA A 10 -20.59 39.33 -25.36
N ILE A 11 -19.52 39.78 -24.68
CA ILE A 11 -18.57 38.91 -23.99
C ILE A 11 -19.14 38.63 -22.60
N LEU A 12 -19.60 37.40 -22.37
CA LEU A 12 -20.02 36.93 -21.06
C LEU A 12 -18.76 36.50 -20.27
N ALA A 13 -18.31 37.35 -19.34
CA ALA A 13 -17.22 36.99 -18.43
C ALA A 13 -17.77 36.04 -17.35
N LEU A 14 -17.40 34.76 -17.44
CA LEU A 14 -17.68 33.78 -16.39
C LEU A 14 -16.73 34.04 -15.20
N LEU A 15 -17.24 34.62 -14.12
CA LEU A 15 -16.52 34.68 -12.85
C LEU A 15 -16.45 33.28 -12.25
N VAL A 16 -15.28 32.63 -12.34
CA VAL A 16 -14.97 31.44 -11.54
C VAL A 16 -14.65 31.93 -10.13
N VAL A 17 -15.62 31.83 -9.23
CA VAL A 17 -15.38 32.04 -7.80
C VAL A 17 -14.60 30.82 -7.28
N ALA A 18 -13.28 30.94 -7.21
CA ALA A 18 -12.45 29.97 -6.49
C ALA A 18 -12.77 30.10 -4.99
N GLY A 19 -13.55 29.15 -4.47
CA GLY A 19 -13.73 28.99 -3.02
C GLY A 19 -12.38 28.68 -2.35
N PRO A 20 -12.25 28.95 -1.05
CA PRO A 20 -11.01 28.67 -0.33
C PRO A 20 -10.74 27.17 -0.39
N VAL A 21 -9.61 26.79 -1.00
CA VAL A 21 -9.09 25.43 -0.95
C VAL A 21 -8.69 25.17 0.50
N GLY A 22 -9.61 24.57 1.27
CA GLY A 22 -9.33 24.13 2.62
C GLY A 22 -8.13 23.18 2.60
N ALA A 23 -7.09 23.48 3.37
CA ALA A 23 -5.93 22.60 3.51
C ALA A 23 -6.43 21.22 3.94
N ALA A 24 -6.25 20.20 3.09
CA ALA A 24 -6.58 18.83 3.43
C ALA A 24 -5.88 18.47 4.74
N ALA A 25 -6.65 18.02 5.74
CA ALA A 25 -6.08 17.58 7.00
C ALA A 25 -5.03 16.49 6.71
N ARG A 26 -3.80 16.70 7.18
CA ARG A 26 -2.71 15.76 6.95
C ARG A 26 -3.06 14.42 7.59
N ALA A 27 -2.86 13.32 6.85
CA ALA A 27 -3.10 11.98 7.37
C ALA A 27 -2.29 11.76 8.67
N PRO A 28 -2.89 11.13 9.71
CA PRO A 28 -2.18 10.84 10.95
C PRO A 28 -0.95 9.96 10.66
N VAL A 29 0.11 10.12 11.44
CA VAL A 29 1.32 9.31 11.32
C VAL A 29 1.38 8.30 12.47
N VAL A 30 1.59 7.03 12.14
CA VAL A 30 1.80 5.94 13.11
C VAL A 30 3.18 5.31 12.90
N THR A 31 3.78 4.79 13.96
CA THR A 31 5.01 3.99 13.87
C THR A 31 4.65 2.53 14.12
N ALA A 32 5.11 1.64 13.25
CA ALA A 32 4.88 0.21 13.41
C ALA A 32 5.52 -0.30 14.71
N LYS A 33 4.86 -1.24 15.38
CA LYS A 33 5.41 -1.92 16.55
C LYS A 33 6.29 -3.08 16.10
N LEU A 34 7.54 -3.13 16.54
CA LEU A 34 8.41 -4.28 16.32
C LEU A 34 7.93 -5.51 17.10
N GLY A 35 7.89 -6.65 16.41
CA GLY A 35 7.73 -7.98 16.98
C GLY A 35 9.04 -8.75 17.05
N LYS A 36 8.92 -10.07 17.23
CA LYS A 36 10.05 -10.99 17.21
C LYS A 36 10.50 -11.26 15.75
N PRO A 37 11.73 -11.71 15.52
CA PRO A 37 12.09 -12.29 14.23
C PRO A 37 11.12 -13.43 13.86
N PRO A 38 10.79 -13.62 12.57
CA PRO A 38 10.15 -14.84 12.12
C PRO A 38 10.96 -16.06 12.59
N ASP A 39 10.30 -17.06 13.15
CA ASP A 39 10.93 -18.27 13.70
C ASP A 39 11.13 -19.37 12.64
N SER A 40 10.50 -19.20 11.48
CA SER A 40 10.51 -20.14 10.37
C SER A 40 10.33 -19.41 9.04
N ASN A 41 10.56 -20.12 7.93
CA ASN A 41 10.25 -19.58 6.61
C ASN A 41 8.75 -19.53 6.33
N ASP A 42 7.99 -20.49 6.86
CA ASP A 42 6.53 -20.50 6.85
C ASP A 42 6.08 -19.71 8.09
N TYR A 43 5.76 -18.44 7.89
CA TYR A 43 5.46 -17.51 8.98
C TYR A 43 4.29 -16.61 8.61
N ALA A 44 3.13 -16.95 9.14
CA ALA A 44 1.92 -16.16 9.05
C ALA A 44 1.38 -15.89 10.46
N PRO A 45 1.69 -14.75 11.09
CA PRO A 45 1.11 -14.39 12.37
C PRO A 45 -0.40 -14.16 12.21
N CYS A 46 -1.10 -14.04 13.33
CA CYS A 46 -2.55 -13.82 13.31
C CYS A 46 -2.92 -12.60 12.44
N SER A 47 -3.85 -12.82 11.53
CA SER A 47 -4.24 -11.85 10.49
C SER A 47 -5.74 -11.96 10.20
N LEU A 48 -6.25 -11.03 9.40
CA LEU A 48 -7.62 -11.05 8.90
C LEU A 48 -7.91 -12.32 8.07
N GLY A 49 -6.88 -13.01 7.59
CA GLY A 49 -6.97 -14.22 6.76
C GLY A 49 -7.72 -15.37 7.43
N CYS A 50 -7.78 -15.41 8.76
CA CYS A 50 -8.58 -16.40 9.50
C CYS A 50 -10.10 -16.19 9.35
N ALA A 51 -10.55 -15.00 8.95
CA ALA A 51 -11.97 -14.67 8.85
C ALA A 51 -12.43 -14.42 7.41
N ILE A 52 -11.58 -13.79 6.59
CA ILE A 52 -11.86 -13.47 5.19
C ILE A 52 -10.56 -13.37 4.39
N GLY A 53 -10.61 -13.74 3.11
CA GLY A 53 -9.52 -13.48 2.17
C GLY A 53 -9.56 -12.08 1.55
N TRP A 54 -8.71 -11.84 0.56
CA TRP A 54 -8.65 -10.63 -0.26
C TRP A 54 -7.96 -10.96 -1.58
N GLU A 55 -8.11 -10.08 -2.56
CA GLU A 55 -7.31 -10.12 -3.79
C GLU A 55 -6.18 -9.10 -3.70
N THR A 56 -4.96 -9.51 -4.04
CA THR A 56 -3.77 -8.64 -3.97
C THR A 56 -3.22 -8.34 -5.35
N THR A 57 -3.00 -7.05 -5.63
CA THR A 57 -2.38 -6.54 -6.85
C THR A 57 -1.28 -5.53 -6.51
N ALA A 58 -0.37 -5.29 -7.44
CA ALA A 58 0.68 -4.28 -7.29
C ALA A 58 0.80 -3.44 -8.57
N SER A 59 1.24 -2.18 -8.43
CA SER A 59 1.42 -1.25 -9.56
C SER A 59 2.46 -1.70 -10.57
N SER A 60 3.48 -2.42 -10.09
CA SER A 60 4.48 -3.08 -10.91
C SER A 60 5.12 -4.23 -10.14
N HIS A 61 5.98 -4.98 -10.81
CA HIS A 61 6.85 -5.93 -10.18
C HIS A 61 8.10 -6.18 -11.04
N LEU A 62 9.20 -6.54 -10.39
CA LEU A 62 10.42 -6.94 -11.08
C LEU A 62 10.16 -8.21 -11.92
N PRO A 63 10.66 -8.28 -13.17
CA PRO A 63 10.54 -9.50 -13.96
C PRO A 63 11.19 -10.71 -13.28
N PRO A 64 10.68 -11.93 -13.52
CA PRO A 64 11.29 -13.15 -13.00
C PRO A 64 12.78 -13.27 -13.33
N GLN A 65 13.57 -13.73 -12.36
CA GLN A 65 15.00 -14.00 -12.53
C GLN A 65 15.29 -15.45 -12.14
N GLY A 66 15.57 -16.28 -13.13
CA GLY A 66 15.71 -17.72 -12.95
C GLY A 66 14.47 -18.33 -12.29
N ARG A 67 14.63 -18.90 -11.10
CA ARG A 67 13.53 -19.50 -10.33
C ARG A 67 12.79 -18.51 -9.43
N ASN A 68 13.32 -17.32 -9.21
CA ASN A 68 12.66 -16.32 -8.37
C ASN A 68 11.50 -15.66 -9.13
N ARG A 69 10.46 -15.30 -8.39
CA ARG A 69 9.30 -14.52 -8.83
C ARG A 69 9.13 -13.39 -7.83
N TYR A 70 8.63 -12.26 -8.31
CA TYR A 70 8.54 -11.03 -7.52
C TYR A 70 7.18 -10.35 -7.65
N ASP A 71 6.19 -11.04 -8.22
CA ASP A 71 4.83 -10.53 -8.44
C ASP A 71 4.06 -10.38 -7.11
N ALA A 72 2.89 -9.74 -7.18
CA ALA A 72 2.06 -9.43 -6.01
C ALA A 72 1.66 -10.66 -5.19
N LYS A 73 1.69 -11.88 -5.74
CA LYS A 73 1.40 -13.10 -4.98
C LYS A 73 2.50 -13.47 -3.97
N ARG A 74 3.58 -12.69 -3.89
CA ARG A 74 4.72 -12.89 -2.98
C ARG A 74 4.70 -11.95 -1.79
N ILE A 75 3.62 -11.20 -1.60
CA ILE A 75 3.50 -10.27 -0.47
C ILE A 75 2.67 -10.84 0.68
N ASP A 76 1.93 -11.90 0.45
CA ASP A 76 1.05 -12.53 1.44
C ASP A 76 0.95 -14.05 1.20
N ASP A 77 2.06 -14.66 0.74
CA ASP A 77 2.15 -16.12 0.54
C ASP A 77 2.58 -16.88 1.80
N GLY A 78 2.83 -16.16 2.90
CA GLY A 78 3.25 -16.73 4.18
C GLY A 78 4.71 -17.18 4.18
N LEU A 79 5.49 -16.83 3.14
CA LEU A 79 6.88 -17.27 2.99
C LEU A 79 7.87 -16.11 3.16
N VAL A 80 8.63 -16.13 4.26
CA VAL A 80 9.62 -15.07 4.56
C VAL A 80 10.70 -14.93 3.49
N ASN A 81 11.00 -16.00 2.75
CA ASN A 81 12.05 -16.02 1.73
C ASN A 81 11.59 -15.68 0.31
N THR A 82 10.33 -15.35 0.11
CA THR A 82 9.82 -14.71 -1.10
C THR A 82 9.69 -13.21 -0.84
N ALA A 83 9.43 -12.44 -1.90
CA ALA A 83 9.06 -11.03 -1.75
C ALA A 83 8.37 -10.54 -3.01
N TRP A 84 7.41 -9.64 -2.84
CA TRP A 84 7.12 -8.67 -3.89
C TRP A 84 8.31 -7.71 -3.99
N VAL A 85 8.77 -7.48 -5.21
CA VAL A 85 9.79 -6.48 -5.53
C VAL A 85 9.20 -5.61 -6.62
N GLU A 86 9.14 -4.31 -6.39
CA GLU A 86 8.67 -3.36 -7.40
C GLU A 86 9.57 -3.39 -8.66
N GLY A 87 9.02 -2.97 -9.81
CA GLY A 87 9.68 -3.12 -11.11
C GLY A 87 9.98 -1.81 -11.83
N ARG A 88 9.88 -0.66 -11.16
CA ARG A 88 10.18 0.64 -11.74
C ARG A 88 11.66 1.00 -11.57
N PRO A 89 12.26 1.74 -12.51
CA PRO A 89 13.58 2.33 -12.28
C PRO A 89 13.57 3.22 -11.03
N GLY A 90 14.58 3.07 -10.19
CA GLY A 90 14.71 3.83 -8.94
C GLY A 90 14.30 3.02 -7.72
N HIS A 91 13.81 3.72 -6.69
CA HIS A 91 13.50 3.15 -5.38
C HIS A 91 12.03 2.74 -5.21
N GLY A 92 11.23 2.75 -6.28
CA GLY A 92 9.80 2.43 -6.19
C GLY A 92 8.95 3.42 -5.37
N ILE A 93 9.41 4.67 -5.18
CA ILE A 93 8.57 5.69 -4.52
C ILE A 93 7.32 5.95 -5.37
N GLY A 94 6.15 5.86 -4.74
CA GLY A 94 4.85 5.96 -5.39
C GLY A 94 4.29 4.62 -5.87
N GLU A 95 5.07 3.54 -5.86
CA GLU A 95 4.55 2.21 -6.18
C GLU A 95 3.62 1.72 -5.07
N THR A 96 2.66 0.89 -5.46
CA THR A 96 1.54 0.51 -4.63
C THR A 96 1.29 -0.99 -4.58
N VAL A 97 0.73 -1.41 -3.46
CA VAL A 97 0.07 -2.71 -3.26
C VAL A 97 -1.37 -2.42 -2.92
N THR A 98 -2.30 -3.14 -3.56
CA THR A 98 -3.73 -2.94 -3.38
C THR A 98 -4.40 -4.25 -2.99
N TYR A 99 -5.13 -4.20 -1.88
CA TYR A 99 -5.96 -5.27 -1.33
C TYR A 99 -7.42 -4.97 -1.63
N THR A 100 -8.07 -5.85 -2.38
CA THR A 100 -9.47 -5.72 -2.77
C THR A 100 -10.32 -6.74 -2.02
N PHE A 101 -11.35 -6.26 -1.34
CA PHE A 101 -12.29 -7.08 -0.57
C PHE A 101 -13.58 -7.26 -1.38
N THR A 102 -13.54 -8.14 -2.38
CA THR A 102 -14.68 -8.39 -3.27
C THR A 102 -15.91 -8.93 -2.53
N PRO A 103 -17.14 -8.68 -3.02
CA PRO A 103 -18.36 -9.17 -2.36
C PRO A 103 -18.39 -10.67 -2.10
N ALA A 104 -17.82 -11.47 -3.00
CA ALA A 104 -17.78 -12.93 -2.88
C ALA A 104 -17.04 -13.41 -1.62
N LEU A 105 -16.07 -12.63 -1.12
CA LEU A 105 -15.28 -13.00 0.05
C LEU A 105 -16.07 -12.89 1.36
N PHE A 106 -17.10 -12.05 1.41
CA PHE A 106 -17.83 -11.78 2.65
C PHE A 106 -18.86 -12.86 3.01
N GLY A 107 -19.33 -13.64 2.04
CA GLY A 107 -20.49 -14.51 2.23
C GLY A 107 -21.71 -13.70 2.65
N GLU A 108 -22.31 -14.05 3.79
CA GLU A 108 -23.47 -13.33 4.35
C GLU A 108 -23.09 -12.11 5.23
N ARG A 109 -21.79 -11.84 5.44
CA ARG A 109 -21.35 -10.76 6.34
C ARG A 109 -21.50 -9.39 5.67
N GLU A 110 -22.09 -8.43 6.36
CA GLU A 110 -22.19 -7.05 5.85
C GLU A 110 -20.87 -6.26 5.93
N LYS A 111 -20.05 -6.57 6.94
CA LYS A 111 -18.79 -5.87 7.22
C LYS A 111 -17.86 -6.71 8.11
N ILE A 112 -16.58 -6.34 8.14
CA ILE A 112 -15.57 -6.91 9.03
C ILE A 112 -14.61 -5.83 9.51
N ASN A 113 -14.08 -5.97 10.73
CA ASN A 113 -13.13 -5.00 11.25
C ASN A 113 -11.74 -5.20 10.62
N PHE A 114 -11.16 -4.10 10.17
CA PHE A 114 -9.78 -3.98 9.73
C PHE A 114 -9.03 -3.06 10.69
N SER A 115 -7.88 -3.52 11.15
CA SER A 115 -7.10 -2.87 12.22
C SER A 115 -5.67 -2.54 11.83
N GLY A 116 -5.28 -2.80 10.57
CA GLY A 116 -3.97 -2.44 10.02
C GLY A 116 -3.29 -3.62 9.32
N PHE A 117 -1.98 -3.76 9.49
CA PHE A 117 -1.17 -4.77 8.80
C PHE A 117 -0.09 -5.33 9.70
N TYR A 118 0.26 -6.61 9.55
CA TYR A 118 1.62 -7.04 9.85
C TYR A 118 2.49 -6.89 8.61
N VAL A 119 3.80 -6.70 8.80
CA VAL A 119 4.78 -6.50 7.71
C VAL A 119 6.09 -7.22 8.04
N ILE A 120 6.68 -7.89 7.05
CA ILE A 120 8.09 -8.30 7.03
C ILE A 120 8.77 -7.51 5.90
N ASN A 121 9.60 -6.56 6.29
CA ASN A 121 10.06 -5.47 5.45
C ASN A 121 11.39 -5.79 4.74
N GLY A 122 11.46 -5.63 3.42
CA GLY A 122 12.64 -5.98 2.61
C GLY A 122 12.59 -7.41 2.07
N TYR A 123 13.58 -7.78 1.24
CA TYR A 123 13.69 -9.14 0.69
C TYR A 123 14.39 -10.08 1.66
N CYS A 124 13.61 -10.68 2.56
CA CYS A 124 14.09 -11.42 3.73
C CYS A 124 14.55 -12.87 3.46
N LYS A 125 14.81 -13.22 2.19
CA LYS A 125 15.39 -14.52 1.81
C LYS A 125 16.66 -14.89 2.58
N ASN A 126 17.50 -13.91 2.86
CA ASN A 126 18.62 -14.01 3.80
C ASN A 126 19.13 -12.60 4.16
N PRO A 127 20.01 -12.46 5.16
CA PRO A 127 20.56 -11.15 5.55
C PRO A 127 21.34 -10.42 4.44
N LYS A 128 21.82 -11.13 3.41
CA LYS A 128 22.50 -10.50 2.28
C LYS A 128 21.50 -9.86 1.32
N THR A 129 20.47 -10.58 0.88
CA THR A 129 19.44 -10.02 -0.01
C THR A 129 18.67 -8.89 0.65
N TRP A 130 18.41 -9.01 1.96
CA TRP A 130 17.75 -7.96 2.72
C TRP A 130 18.53 -6.63 2.71
N ARG A 131 19.87 -6.68 2.87
CA ARG A 131 20.72 -5.48 2.81
C ARG A 131 20.95 -4.96 1.39
N GLU A 132 21.07 -5.86 0.43
CA GLU A 132 21.36 -5.48 -0.96
C GLU A 132 20.18 -4.76 -1.63
N ASN A 133 18.94 -5.03 -1.20
CA ASN A 133 17.72 -4.39 -1.70
C ASN A 133 17.25 -3.23 -0.82
N SER A 134 16.48 -2.31 -1.40
CA SER A 134 15.84 -1.25 -0.63
C SER A 134 14.71 -1.84 0.25
N ARG A 135 14.55 -1.27 1.44
CA ARG A 135 13.45 -1.57 2.37
C ARG A 135 12.51 -0.38 2.47
N VAL A 136 11.25 -0.63 2.79
CA VAL A 136 10.28 0.45 2.97
C VAL A 136 10.55 1.17 4.29
N LYS A 137 10.63 2.50 4.26
CA LYS A 137 10.77 3.35 5.46
C LYS A 137 9.43 3.94 5.88
N ARG A 138 8.61 4.32 4.91
CA ARG A 138 7.31 4.95 5.16
C ARG A 138 6.33 4.62 4.05
N VAL A 139 5.09 4.36 4.42
CA VAL A 139 3.97 4.14 3.49
C VAL A 139 2.80 5.07 3.79
N LEU A 140 1.99 5.35 2.78
CA LEU A 140 0.63 5.85 2.95
C LEU A 140 -0.33 4.65 2.87
N ILE A 141 -1.26 4.56 3.81
CA ILE A 141 -2.37 3.62 3.76
C ILE A 141 -3.62 4.43 3.45
N SER A 142 -4.33 4.04 2.40
CA SER A 142 -5.57 4.67 1.93
C SER A 142 -6.70 3.65 1.90
N TYR A 143 -7.91 4.09 2.21
CA TYR A 143 -9.14 3.30 2.14
C TYR A 143 -10.10 3.98 1.17
N ASN A 144 -10.52 3.26 0.13
CA ASN A 144 -11.36 3.80 -0.95
C ASN A 144 -10.85 5.15 -1.49
N ASN A 145 -9.54 5.20 -1.78
CA ASN A 145 -8.80 6.40 -2.24
C ASN A 145 -8.70 7.57 -1.25
N GLN A 146 -9.17 7.41 -0.01
CA GLN A 146 -9.02 8.40 1.05
C GLN A 146 -7.85 8.03 1.96
N PRO A 147 -6.86 8.92 2.19
CA PRO A 147 -5.76 8.67 3.12
C PRO A 147 -6.26 8.36 4.53
N LEU A 148 -5.88 7.19 5.06
CA LEU A 148 -6.14 6.81 6.45
C LEU A 148 -5.00 7.24 7.38
N CYS A 149 -3.76 6.95 7.00
CA CYS A 149 -2.57 7.30 7.77
C CYS A 149 -1.28 7.16 6.94
N GLU A 150 -0.20 7.78 7.39
CA GLU A 150 1.16 7.35 7.05
C GLU A 150 1.67 6.39 8.13
N ALA A 151 2.32 5.30 7.73
CA ALA A 151 2.97 4.37 8.65
C ALA A 151 4.49 4.38 8.45
N ILE A 152 5.24 4.55 9.54
CA ILE A 152 6.71 4.47 9.56
C ILE A 152 7.11 3.05 9.95
N LEU A 153 7.96 2.43 9.14
CA LEU A 153 8.52 1.10 9.38
C LEU A 153 9.96 1.20 9.88
N HIS A 154 10.32 0.26 10.75
CA HIS A 154 11.67 0.06 11.21
C HIS A 154 12.53 -0.60 10.13
N ASP A 155 13.82 -0.25 10.13
CA ASP A 155 14.83 -0.92 9.33
C ASP A 155 15.24 -2.24 9.98
N SER A 156 14.38 -3.25 9.88
CA SER A 156 14.53 -4.53 10.57
C SER A 156 13.88 -5.66 9.78
N MET A 157 14.48 -6.86 9.86
CA MET A 157 13.92 -8.12 9.38
C MET A 157 12.84 -8.70 10.32
N ASN A 158 12.65 -8.14 11.51
CA ASN A 158 11.61 -8.59 12.42
C ASN A 158 10.22 -8.29 11.84
N VAL A 159 9.23 -9.11 12.20
CA VAL A 159 7.84 -8.77 11.93
C VAL A 159 7.50 -7.44 12.60
N GLN A 160 6.69 -6.62 11.93
CA GLN A 160 6.24 -5.33 12.43
C GLN A 160 4.72 -5.24 12.33
N PHE A 161 4.09 -4.53 13.24
CA PHE A 161 2.64 -4.39 13.28
C PHE A 161 2.25 -2.92 13.17
N ILE A 162 1.62 -2.56 12.06
CA ILE A 162 0.96 -1.26 11.87
C ILE A 162 -0.43 -1.39 12.46
N HIS A 163 -0.70 -0.72 13.58
CA HIS A 163 -2.03 -0.66 14.18
C HIS A 163 -2.70 0.66 13.81
N LEU A 164 -3.93 0.56 13.31
CA LEU A 164 -4.75 1.69 12.90
C LEU A 164 -5.97 1.81 13.82
N LYS A 165 -6.61 2.98 13.78
CA LYS A 165 -8.01 3.07 14.24
C LYS A 165 -8.84 2.13 13.37
N THR A 166 -9.71 1.35 14.01
CA THR A 166 -10.52 0.34 13.32
C THR A 166 -11.35 0.96 12.20
N VAL A 167 -11.24 0.37 11.01
CA VAL A 167 -12.11 0.63 9.86
C VAL A 167 -13.00 -0.59 9.67
N TRP A 168 -14.25 -0.37 9.28
CA TRP A 168 -15.17 -1.46 8.95
C TRP A 168 -15.19 -1.67 7.45
N LEU A 169 -14.47 -2.68 6.97
CA LEU A 169 -14.48 -3.07 5.56
C LEU A 169 -15.85 -3.65 5.19
N ARG A 170 -16.32 -3.32 3.99
CA ARG A 170 -17.56 -3.74 3.36
C ARG A 170 -17.26 -4.40 2.01
N PRO A 171 -18.20 -5.19 1.47
CA PRO A 171 -18.13 -5.69 0.11
C PRO A 171 -17.76 -4.61 -0.93
N GLY A 172 -16.69 -4.84 -1.69
CA GLY A 172 -16.20 -3.93 -2.73
C GLY A 172 -15.18 -2.90 -2.26
N ASP A 173 -14.85 -2.86 -0.97
CA ASP A 173 -13.85 -1.93 -0.44
C ASP A 173 -12.43 -2.28 -0.88
N ILE A 174 -11.60 -1.24 -0.93
CA ILE A 174 -10.20 -1.31 -1.34
C ILE A 174 -9.33 -0.63 -0.29
N VAL A 175 -8.22 -1.30 0.05
CA VAL A 175 -7.13 -0.71 0.83
C VAL A 175 -5.87 -0.68 -0.03
N THR A 176 -5.27 0.50 -0.18
CA THR A 176 -4.04 0.70 -0.95
C THR A 176 -2.92 1.16 -0.05
N VAL A 177 -1.76 0.53 -0.19
CA VAL A 177 -0.51 0.88 0.48
C VAL A 177 0.43 1.47 -0.58
N THR A 178 0.89 2.70 -0.38
CA THR A 178 1.79 3.41 -1.29
C THR A 178 3.14 3.66 -0.63
N ILE A 179 4.25 3.34 -1.31
CA ILE A 179 5.60 3.62 -0.80
C ILE A 179 5.88 5.12 -0.85
N LEU A 180 6.18 5.73 0.30
CA LEU A 180 6.50 7.16 0.42
C LEU A 180 7.99 7.43 0.64
N ALA A 181 8.70 6.50 1.26
CA ALA A 181 10.13 6.60 1.50
C ALA A 181 10.73 5.21 1.70
N VAL A 182 12.03 5.09 1.42
CA VAL A 182 12.78 3.84 1.58
C VAL A 182 14.04 4.02 2.42
N TYR A 183 14.56 2.92 2.93
CA TYR A 183 15.95 2.77 3.28
C TYR A 183 16.67 2.19 2.04
N PRO A 184 17.63 2.91 1.44
CA PRO A 184 18.32 2.43 0.25
C PRO A 184 19.07 1.12 0.50
N GLY A 185 19.03 0.21 -0.47
CA GLY A 185 19.85 -0.99 -0.48
C GLY A 185 21.31 -0.71 -0.83
N ASP A 186 22.20 -1.62 -0.41
CA ASP A 186 23.65 -1.50 -0.64
C ASP A 186 24.03 -1.72 -2.12
N LYS A 187 23.14 -2.33 -2.92
CA LYS A 187 23.45 -2.74 -4.30
C LYS A 187 22.34 -2.43 -5.30
N TYR A 188 21.10 -2.72 -4.94
CA TYR A 188 19.95 -2.59 -5.80
C TYR A 188 19.05 -1.47 -5.30
N GLN A 189 18.51 -0.68 -6.23
CA GLN A 189 17.53 0.34 -5.87
C GLN A 189 16.16 -0.27 -5.62
N ASP A 190 15.87 -1.45 -6.19
CA ASP A 190 14.58 -2.12 -6.11
C ASP A 190 14.12 -2.30 -4.65
N THR A 191 12.89 -1.87 -4.36
CA THR A 191 12.28 -1.98 -3.05
C THR A 191 11.48 -3.27 -2.91
N ALA A 192 11.67 -3.97 -1.80
CA ALA A 192 11.09 -5.27 -1.55
C ALA A 192 10.23 -5.30 -0.27
N ILE A 193 9.19 -6.12 -0.29
CA ILE A 193 8.38 -6.49 0.88
C ILE A 193 8.21 -8.01 0.83
N SER A 194 8.72 -8.71 1.84
CA SER A 194 8.56 -10.16 1.96
C SER A 194 7.15 -10.55 2.35
N GLU A 195 6.58 -9.87 3.34
CA GLU A 195 5.19 -10.11 3.73
C GLU A 195 4.51 -8.80 4.14
N MET A 196 3.23 -8.65 3.82
CA MET A 196 2.34 -7.63 4.33
C MET A 196 0.91 -8.13 4.18
N ALA A 197 0.23 -8.40 5.29
CA ALA A 197 -1.15 -8.87 5.26
C ALA A 197 -2.06 -8.10 6.23
N PRO A 198 -3.34 -7.88 5.86
CA PRO A 198 -4.33 -7.21 6.70
C PRO A 198 -4.50 -7.86 8.08
N LEU A 199 -4.64 -7.04 9.12
CA LEU A 199 -5.03 -7.42 10.47
C LEU A 199 -6.49 -7.09 10.72
N GLY A 200 -7.19 -7.90 11.52
CA GLY A 200 -8.60 -7.69 11.84
C GLY A 200 -9.24 -8.94 12.42
N ALA A 201 -10.56 -8.95 12.51
CA ALA A 201 -11.34 -10.06 13.08
C ALA A 201 -11.00 -10.43 14.53
N HIS A 202 -10.56 -9.44 15.32
CA HIS A 202 -10.38 -9.51 16.77
C HIS A 202 -11.32 -8.54 17.49
#